data_AF-A0A257WQ11-F1
#
_entry.id   AF-A0A257WQ11-F1
#
_cell.length_a   1.000
_cell.length_b   1.000
_cell.length_c   1.000
_cell.angle_alpha   90.00
_cell.angle_beta   90.00
_cell.angle_gamma   90.00
#
_symmetry.space_group_name_H-M   'P 1'
#
loop_
_entity.id
_entity.type
_entity.pdbx_description
1 polymer ?
#
loop_
_entity_poly.entity_id
_entity_poly.type
_entity_poly.pdbx_seq_one_letter_code
_entity_poly.pdbx_strand_id
1 'polypeptide(L)' 'MAKKTIADVDVTGMAVLMRVDFNVPLDDQLHITDDRRITEAL' A
#
# COMPACT_ATOMS: atom_id res chain seq x y z
N MET A 1 5.88 -13.27 -18.18
CA MET A 1 5.95 -13.22 -16.69
C MET A 1 5.08 -14.33 -16.14
N ALA A 2 5.55 -15.10 -15.17
CA ALA A 2 4.78 -16.23 -14.61
C ALA A 2 3.79 -15.82 -13.50
N LYS A 3 3.88 -14.59 -13.00
CA LYS A 3 2.99 -14.06 -11.95
C LYS A 3 1.86 -13.25 -12.58
N LYS A 4 0.66 -13.39 -12.03
CA LYS A 4 -0.47 -12.50 -12.31
C LYS A 4 -0.25 -11.16 -11.62
N THR A 5 -0.71 -10.09 -12.25
CA THR A 5 -0.75 -8.73 -11.72
C THR A 5 -2.19 -8.36 -11.36
N ILE A 6 -2.38 -7.21 -10.71
CA ILE A 6 -3.73 -6.72 -10.38
C ILE A 6 -4.58 -6.45 -11.64
N ALA A 7 -3.94 -6.15 -12.78
CA ALA A 7 -4.64 -5.94 -14.05
C ALA A 7 -5.23 -7.24 -14.64
N ASP A 8 -4.83 -8.40 -14.12
CA ASP A 8 -5.25 -9.72 -14.63
C ASP A 8 -6.42 -10.34 -13.84
N VAL A 9 -6.95 -9.64 -12.83
CA VAL A 9 -7.97 -10.18 -11.91
C VAL A 9 -9.11 -9.19 -11.68
N ASP A 10 -10.35 -9.69 -11.70
CA ASP A 10 -11.53 -8.93 -11.27
C ASP A 10 -11.73 -9.13 -9.75
N VAL A 11 -11.76 -8.02 -9.02
CA VAL A 11 -11.91 -7.98 -7.56
C VAL A 11 -13.23 -7.36 -7.11
N THR A 12 -14.14 -7.08 -8.05
CA THR A 12 -15.42 -6.42 -7.76
C THR A 12 -16.24 -7.24 -6.76
N GLY A 13 -16.62 -6.61 -5.65
CA GLY A 13 -17.39 -7.25 -4.58
C GLY A 13 -16.61 -8.24 -3.70
N MET A 14 -15.28 -8.33 -3.87
CA MET A 14 -14.43 -9.20 -3.06
C MET A 14 -13.72 -8.44 -1.95
N ALA A 15 -13.50 -9.10 -0.81
CA ALA A 15 -12.54 -8.64 0.18
C ALA A 15 -11.12 -8.99 -0.30
N VAL A 16 -10.27 -7.97 -0.44
CA VAL A 16 -8.88 -8.14 -0.94
C VAL A 16 -7.89 -7.89 0.19
N LEU A 17 -7.01 -8.86 0.45
CA LEU A 17 -5.87 -8.66 1.34
C LEU A 17 -4.76 -7.94 0.58
N MET A 18 -4.47 -6.70 0.97
CA MET A 18 -3.46 -5.86 0.34
C MET A 18 -2.26 -5.70 1.25
N ARG A 19 -1.07 -6.08 0.76
CA ARG A 19 0.21 -5.81 1.44
C ARG A 19 0.79 -4.50 0.92
N VAL A 20 0.95 -3.53 1.80
CA VAL A 20 1.49 -2.19 1.50
C VAL A 20 2.75 -1.92 2.31
N ASP A 21 3.63 -1.04 1.84
CA ASP A 21 4.76 -0.52 2.62
C ASP A 21 4.39 0.80 3.29
N PHE A 22 3.78 0.72 4.48
CA PHE A 22 3.48 1.91 5.31
C PHE A 22 4.52 2.15 6.40
N ASN A 23 5.75 1.65 6.22
CA ASN A 23 6.83 1.94 7.14
C ASN A 23 7.39 3.34 6.86
N VAL A 24 6.81 4.36 7.50
CA VAL A 24 7.14 5.78 7.34
C VAL A 24 7.90 6.32 8.56
N PRO A 25 8.75 7.36 8.40
CA PRO A 25 9.41 7.99 9.54
C PRO A 25 8.41 8.76 10.41
N LEU A 26 8.60 8.65 11.72
CA LEU A 26 7.85 9.37 12.74
C LEU A 26 8.77 10.27 13.54
N ASP A 27 8.26 11.39 14.04
CA ASP A 27 8.93 12.19 15.08
C ASP A 27 8.73 11.58 16.49
N ASP A 28 9.31 12.22 17.51
CA ASP A 28 9.23 11.77 18.91
C ASP A 28 7.79 11.76 19.48
N GLN A 29 6.87 12.48 18.83
CA GLN A 29 5.44 12.54 19.19
C GLN A 29 4.59 11.60 18.35
N LEU A 30 5.23 10.74 17.53
CA LEU A 30 4.62 9.80 16.60
C LEU A 30 3.84 10.46 15.46
N HIS A 31 4.14 11.71 15.10
CA HIS A 31 3.62 12.31 13.88
C HIS A 31 4.45 11.86 12.67
N ILE A 32 3.76 11.63 11.54
CA ILE A 32 4.42 11.32 10.27
C ILE A 32 5.18 12.54 9.78
N THR A 33 6.45 12.36 9.46
CA THR A 33 7.33 13.44 8.96
C THR A 33 7.58 13.38 7.45
N ASP A 34 7.33 12.23 6.82
CA ASP A 34 7.34 12.03 5.36
C ASP A 34 6.30 10.94 5.02
N ASP A 35 5.29 11.29 4.23
CA ASP A 35 4.17 10.43 3.85
C ASP A 35 4.32 9.80 2.46
N ARG A 36 5.46 9.98 1.78
CA ARG A 36 5.68 9.54 0.39
C ARG A 36 5.28 8.07 0.15
N ARG A 37 5.61 7.15 1.07
CA ARG A 37 5.28 5.73 0.92
C ARG A 37 3.79 5.43 1.01
N ILE A 38 3.04 6.28 1.71
CA ILE A 38 1.58 6.20 1.75
C ILE A 38 1.04 6.71 0.41
N THR A 39 1.55 7.85 -0.08
CA THR A 39 1.14 8.42 -1.37
C THR A 39 1.39 7.48 -2.55
N GLU A 40 2.54 6.82 -2.57
CA GLU A 40 2.90 5.86 -3.64
C GLU A 40 2.05 4.57 -3.64
N ALA A 41 1.27 4.32 -2.59
CA ALA A 41 0.38 3.17 -2.50
C ALA A 41 -1.07 3.47 -2.94
N LEU A 42 -1.40 4.72 -3.26
CA LEU A 42 -2.73 5.17 -3.71
C LEU A 42 -2.86 5.07 -5.24
#